data_AF-A0A8T5U4V4-F1
#
_entry.id   AF-A0A8T5U4V4-F1
#
_cell.length_a   1.000
_cell.length_b   1.000
_cell.length_c   1.000
_cell.angle_alpha   90.00
_cell.angle_beta   90.00
_cell.angle_gamma   90.00
#
_symmetry.space_group_name_H-M   'P 1'
#
loop_
_entity.id
_entity.type
_entity.pdbx_description
1 polymer ?
#
loop_
_entity_poly.entity_id
_entity_poly.type
_entity_poly.pdbx_seq_one_letter_code
_entity_poly.pdbx_strand_id
1 'polypeptide(L)'
;LIEFIIILKWNILNESLQFIYKEEFWYVSAFINSANINAEVKSQEIEDLIKIKFKNLEEEDIFRKDLKNDILELIKHISIKCSWVKCLSNFLYKDENSERGFNTLGYFQFEVEHYKEDPSSKKSLNPLLIQQIPFLVLDILKIYNNKLGNEDFHFDTESPIYVFVTSNKSEPNNIVWNPDNIEKYKKMIANWTEIYSGQWEDYSETLFNKRIENNLSNRLSELHFLRRNSGFIYMAEENYEKFFKSYMIQYVLDPTPKLRAVLFALRSINESLDLLFLKTQSQAFQGLKVIEQKIRNLRLLRGMIQTTLSAIYNELDYNRRQHYTSVLKHLLTEFEIENIVDRINQKFNSIYDVMEDIYHKKSDENQERTERGLNLLNLLFGAGILADLVGVIMISLNLQMGNLFSSLLNGLIAILIIGILVATIGFYLNNRIQMKKAEIGKTVDAVIEDKAGNVILIKRKYPPFQGYYALPGGFIEKGEGAMKALLREVKEETNLDVKILHKIGFYNEEGRDPRGNIHSTAYKCSIIGDITQMKSGDDSKKVELIPKNKLQFIELAFDHKKILEDANLLN
;
A
#
# COMPACT_ATOMS: atom_id res chain seq x y z
N LEU A 1 7.54 -38.56 47.62
CA LEU A 1 6.64 -37.68 48.42
C LEU A 1 6.56 -36.27 47.85
N ILE A 2 7.69 -35.60 47.57
CA ILE A 2 7.71 -34.23 46.99
C ILE A 2 7.14 -34.19 45.56
N GLU A 3 7.49 -35.15 44.68
CA GLU A 3 6.84 -35.28 43.35
C GLU A 3 5.35 -35.61 43.46
N PHE A 4 4.95 -36.43 44.44
CA PHE A 4 3.54 -36.76 44.68
C PHE A 4 2.76 -35.56 45.22
N ILE A 5 3.39 -34.70 46.03
CA ILE A 5 2.83 -33.42 46.52
C ILE A 5 2.78 -32.38 45.40
N ILE A 6 3.73 -32.37 44.46
CA ILE A 6 3.70 -31.51 43.27
C ILE A 6 2.57 -31.95 42.33
N ILE A 7 2.40 -33.25 42.09
CA ILE A 7 1.30 -33.81 41.28
C ILE A 7 -0.06 -33.60 41.97
N LEU A 8 -0.15 -33.72 43.31
CA LEU A 8 -1.36 -33.36 44.07
C LEU A 8 -1.64 -31.86 44.06
N LYS A 9 -0.64 -30.98 44.21
CA LYS A 9 -0.83 -29.52 44.07
C LYS A 9 -1.26 -29.13 42.65
N TRP A 10 -0.80 -29.86 41.62
CA TRP A 10 -1.18 -29.63 40.24
C TRP A 10 -2.60 -30.13 39.93
N ASN A 11 -3.01 -31.27 40.51
CA ASN A 11 -4.37 -31.83 40.38
C ASN A 11 -5.41 -31.16 41.32
N ILE A 12 -5.01 -30.27 42.24
CA ILE A 12 -5.91 -29.55 43.16
C ILE A 12 -6.37 -28.18 42.59
N LEU A 13 -5.88 -27.75 41.42
CA LEU A 13 -6.38 -26.55 40.71
C LEU A 13 -7.24 -26.95 39.49
N ASN A 14 -8.20 -27.84 39.69
CA ASN A 14 -9.23 -28.21 38.70
C ASN A 14 -10.38 -27.18 38.65
N GLU A 15 -10.07 -25.88 38.69
CA GLU A 15 -11.03 -24.84 38.35
C GLU A 15 -10.60 -24.23 37.01
N SER A 16 -10.90 -24.93 35.92
CA SER A 16 -10.70 -24.39 34.58
C SER A 16 -11.76 -23.31 34.33
N LEU A 17 -11.30 -22.07 34.16
CA LEU A 17 -12.15 -21.00 33.66
C LEU A 17 -12.66 -21.35 32.26
N GLN A 18 -13.95 -21.15 32.02
CA GLN A 18 -14.54 -21.18 30.70
C GLN A 18 -15.47 -19.99 30.51
N PHE A 19 -15.39 -19.31 29.36
CA PHE A 19 -16.37 -18.31 28.96
C PHE A 19 -17.39 -18.92 28.02
N ILE A 20 -18.67 -18.68 28.28
CA ILE A 20 -19.75 -19.10 27.40
C ILE A 20 -19.98 -17.95 26.42
N TYR A 21 -19.72 -18.24 25.16
CA TYR A 21 -19.82 -17.28 24.07
C TYR A 21 -21.24 -16.73 23.91
N LYS A 22 -21.38 -15.45 23.53
CA LYS A 22 -22.67 -14.82 23.24
C LYS A 22 -22.79 -14.43 21.77
N GLU A 23 -22.05 -13.41 21.35
CA GLU A 23 -22.06 -12.84 20.00
C GLU A 23 -20.66 -12.31 19.59
N GLU A 24 -20.43 -12.26 18.28
CA GLU A 24 -19.20 -11.81 17.65
C GLU A 24 -19.50 -10.64 16.73
N PHE A 25 -18.53 -9.75 16.63
CA PHE A 25 -18.55 -8.67 15.68
C PHE A 25 -17.28 -8.71 14.87
N TRP A 26 -17.41 -8.90 13.56
CA TRP A 26 -16.28 -8.85 12.65
C TRP A 26 -16.28 -7.55 11.87
N TYR A 27 -15.08 -7.02 11.63
CA TYR A 27 -14.92 -5.76 10.90
C TYR A 27 -13.90 -5.89 9.79
N VAL A 28 -14.31 -5.46 8.60
CA VAL A 28 -13.45 -5.39 7.41
C VAL A 28 -13.58 -4.00 6.81
N SER A 29 -12.48 -3.25 6.82
CA SER A 29 -12.43 -1.92 6.21
C SER A 29 -12.59 -2.02 4.70
N ALA A 30 -13.20 -1.02 4.08
CA ALA A 30 -13.35 -0.99 2.64
C ALA A 30 -13.51 0.44 2.09
N PHE A 31 -13.22 0.58 0.81
CA PHE A 31 -13.65 1.70 0.00
C PHE A 31 -14.84 1.30 -0.87
N ILE A 32 -15.78 2.22 -1.04
CA ILE A 32 -16.87 2.07 -1.99
C ILE A 32 -17.02 3.33 -2.84
N ASN A 33 -17.45 3.14 -4.08
CA ASN A 33 -18.02 4.20 -4.88
C ASN A 33 -19.54 4.19 -4.69
N SER A 34 -20.01 4.95 -3.69
CA SER A 34 -21.43 5.01 -3.32
C SER A 34 -22.30 5.70 -4.37
N ALA A 35 -21.72 6.22 -5.45
CA ALA A 35 -22.49 6.75 -6.58
C ALA A 35 -22.99 5.62 -7.50
N ASN A 36 -22.26 4.51 -7.55
CA ASN A 36 -22.53 3.39 -8.45
C ASN A 36 -23.09 2.16 -7.70
N ILE A 37 -22.80 2.05 -6.41
CA ILE A 37 -23.17 0.90 -5.58
C ILE A 37 -24.15 1.28 -4.47
N ASN A 38 -25.18 0.45 -4.27
CA ASN A 38 -25.98 0.43 -3.05
C ASN A 38 -25.32 -0.49 -2.01
N ALA A 39 -24.89 0.08 -0.88
CA ALA A 39 -24.16 -0.63 0.16
C ALA A 39 -25.01 -1.67 0.92
N GLU A 40 -26.32 -1.47 1.04
CA GLU A 40 -27.23 -2.45 1.68
C GLU A 40 -27.37 -3.69 0.81
N VAL A 41 -27.58 -3.49 -0.50
CA VAL A 41 -27.63 -4.60 -1.48
C VAL A 41 -26.32 -5.37 -1.49
N LYS A 42 -25.18 -4.67 -1.47
CA LYS A 42 -23.87 -5.33 -1.37
C LYS A 42 -23.68 -6.09 -0.08
N SER A 43 -24.15 -5.56 1.06
CA SER A 43 -24.09 -6.27 2.33
C SER A 43 -24.81 -7.62 2.25
N GLN A 44 -26.01 -7.65 1.64
CA GLN A 44 -26.75 -8.90 1.42
C GLN A 44 -26.02 -9.84 0.45
N GLU A 45 -25.46 -9.32 -0.64
CA GLU A 45 -24.70 -10.13 -1.61
C GLU A 45 -23.49 -10.82 -0.95
N ILE A 46 -22.78 -10.11 -0.07
CA ILE A 46 -21.65 -10.65 0.70
C ILE A 46 -22.12 -11.73 1.68
N GLU A 47 -23.24 -11.50 2.37
CA GLU A 47 -23.82 -12.47 3.28
C GLU A 47 -24.19 -13.78 2.56
N ASP A 48 -24.87 -13.67 1.42
CA ASP A 48 -25.26 -14.81 0.59
C ASP A 48 -24.05 -15.55 0.02
N LEU A 49 -23.02 -14.81 -0.42
CA LEU A 49 -21.76 -15.37 -0.88
C LEU A 49 -21.11 -16.23 0.20
N ILE A 50 -20.98 -15.72 1.43
CA ILE A 50 -20.35 -16.46 2.54
C ILE A 50 -21.16 -17.73 2.82
N LYS A 51 -22.50 -17.63 2.90
CA LYS A 51 -23.39 -18.78 3.13
C LYS A 51 -23.24 -19.85 2.05
N ILE A 52 -23.15 -19.46 0.77
CA ILE A 52 -22.97 -20.40 -0.34
C ILE A 52 -21.60 -21.07 -0.25
N LYS A 53 -20.55 -20.32 0.05
CA LYS A 53 -19.19 -20.85 0.18
C LYS A 53 -19.05 -21.83 1.34
N PHE A 54 -19.66 -21.52 2.48
CA PHE A 54 -19.68 -22.39 3.64
C PHE A 54 -20.39 -23.73 3.39
N LYS A 55 -21.46 -23.74 2.60
CA LYS A 55 -22.16 -24.98 2.21
C LYS A 55 -21.33 -25.91 1.32
N ASN A 56 -20.39 -25.34 0.56
CA ASN A 56 -19.58 -26.06 -0.42
C ASN A 56 -18.11 -26.19 0.03
N LEU A 57 -17.82 -25.95 1.31
CA LEU A 57 -16.46 -25.96 1.83
C LEU A 57 -15.97 -27.40 1.99
N GLU A 58 -14.80 -27.71 1.44
CA GLU A 58 -14.20 -29.05 1.53
C GLU A 58 -13.10 -29.09 2.60
N GLU A 59 -12.71 -30.30 3.03
CA GLU A 59 -11.62 -30.46 4.01
C GLU A 59 -10.28 -29.89 3.51
N GLU A 60 -10.09 -29.82 2.19
CA GLU A 60 -8.88 -29.30 1.55
C GLU A 60 -8.74 -27.78 1.75
N ASP A 61 -9.86 -27.05 1.83
CA ASP A 61 -9.89 -25.59 2.00
C ASP A 61 -9.47 -25.13 3.40
N ILE A 62 -9.48 -26.03 4.39
CA ILE A 62 -9.20 -25.69 5.79
C ILE A 62 -7.69 -25.67 6.05
N PHE A 63 -7.15 -24.52 6.48
CA PHE A 63 -5.73 -24.38 6.78
C PHE A 63 -5.27 -25.24 7.98
N ARG A 64 -6.00 -25.17 9.11
CA ARG A 64 -5.71 -25.94 10.32
C ARG A 64 -6.30 -27.34 10.24
N LYS A 65 -5.56 -28.26 9.61
CA LYS A 65 -5.98 -29.66 9.40
C LYS A 65 -6.30 -30.41 10.69
N ASP A 66 -5.68 -30.02 11.81
CA ASP A 66 -5.93 -30.57 13.15
C ASP A 66 -7.31 -30.20 13.70
N LEU A 67 -7.90 -29.08 13.27
CA LEU A 67 -9.21 -28.58 13.72
C LEU A 67 -10.32 -28.78 12.67
N LYS A 68 -10.04 -29.53 11.59
CA LYS A 68 -10.91 -29.60 10.41
C LYS A 68 -12.35 -30.01 10.70
N ASN A 69 -12.54 -31.05 11.52
CA ASN A 69 -13.86 -31.59 11.81
C ASN A 69 -14.68 -30.59 12.65
N ASP A 70 -14.02 -29.96 13.61
CA ASP A 70 -14.63 -28.97 14.49
C ASP A 70 -15.02 -27.70 13.72
N ILE A 71 -14.20 -27.27 12.76
CA ILE A 71 -14.49 -26.11 11.89
C ILE A 71 -15.69 -26.43 10.98
N LEU A 72 -15.69 -27.59 10.31
CA LEU A 72 -16.81 -27.99 9.44
C LEU A 72 -18.12 -28.12 10.20
N GLU A 73 -18.07 -28.61 11.45
CA GLU A 73 -19.26 -28.66 12.29
C GLU A 73 -19.70 -27.27 12.73
N LEU A 74 -18.77 -26.41 13.18
CA LEU A 74 -19.08 -25.06 13.64
C LEU A 74 -19.72 -24.19 12.54
N ILE A 75 -19.27 -24.34 11.29
CA ILE A 75 -19.79 -23.62 10.13
C ILE A 75 -21.27 -23.95 9.86
N LYS A 76 -21.74 -25.17 10.15
CA LYS A 76 -23.16 -25.53 9.96
C LYS A 76 -24.09 -24.75 10.89
N HIS A 77 -23.57 -24.31 12.03
CA HIS A 77 -24.33 -23.66 13.10
C HIS A 77 -24.02 -22.16 13.21
N ILE A 78 -23.49 -21.54 12.15
CA ILE A 78 -23.17 -20.12 12.14
C ILE A 78 -24.30 -19.27 11.54
N SER A 79 -24.64 -18.20 12.24
CA SER A 79 -25.50 -17.12 11.76
C SER A 79 -24.64 -15.89 11.51
N ILE A 80 -24.74 -15.29 10.32
CA ILE A 80 -24.01 -14.08 9.93
C ILE A 80 -25.02 -13.08 9.40
N LYS A 81 -24.93 -11.84 9.87
CA LYS A 81 -25.62 -10.68 9.32
C LYS A 81 -24.61 -9.61 8.95
N CYS A 82 -24.62 -9.15 7.70
CA CYS A 82 -23.67 -8.17 7.19
C CYS A 82 -24.30 -6.77 7.08
N SER A 83 -23.55 -5.72 7.42
CA SER A 83 -23.98 -4.33 7.30
C SER A 83 -22.83 -3.39 6.96
N TRP A 84 -23.11 -2.32 6.22
CA TRP A 84 -22.14 -1.27 5.90
C TRP A 84 -22.21 -0.11 6.90
N VAL A 85 -21.05 0.29 7.41
CA VAL A 85 -20.92 1.48 8.25
C VAL A 85 -19.97 2.49 7.62
N LYS A 86 -20.45 3.72 7.46
CA LYS A 86 -19.70 4.80 6.82
C LYS A 86 -18.80 5.53 7.84
N CYS A 87 -17.53 5.72 7.50
CA CYS A 87 -16.58 6.52 8.28
C CYS A 87 -16.40 7.93 7.69
N LEU A 88 -16.01 8.01 6.41
CA LEU A 88 -15.78 9.27 5.71
C LEU A 88 -16.54 9.31 4.40
N SER A 89 -17.28 10.40 4.22
CA SER A 89 -17.93 10.74 2.94
C SER A 89 -17.02 11.67 2.13
N ASN A 90 -17.23 11.73 0.81
CA ASN A 90 -16.46 12.59 -0.10
C ASN A 90 -14.96 12.29 -0.10
N PHE A 91 -14.59 11.04 0.24
CA PHE A 91 -13.23 10.55 0.22
C PHE A 91 -12.87 10.10 -1.20
N LEU A 92 -12.53 11.06 -2.06
CA LEU A 92 -12.23 10.87 -3.48
C LEU A 92 -10.86 10.20 -3.68
N TYR A 93 -10.78 8.92 -3.36
CA TYR A 93 -9.57 8.12 -3.51
C TYR A 93 -9.54 7.42 -4.86
N LYS A 94 -8.38 7.46 -5.51
CA LYS A 94 -8.12 6.71 -6.72
C LYS A 94 -6.89 5.85 -6.51
N ASP A 95 -7.05 4.55 -6.68
CA ASP A 95 -5.97 3.58 -6.56
C ASP A 95 -5.02 3.75 -7.75
N GLU A 96 -3.74 4.02 -7.46
CA GLU A 96 -2.71 4.24 -8.49
C GLU A 96 -2.28 2.96 -9.22
N ASN A 97 -2.57 1.80 -8.65
CA ASN A 97 -2.26 0.50 -9.25
C ASN A 97 -3.37 0.07 -10.22
N SER A 98 -4.62 0.08 -9.77
CA SER A 98 -5.76 -0.41 -10.56
C SER A 98 -6.54 0.69 -11.29
N GLU A 99 -6.23 1.97 -11.04
CA GLU A 99 -6.97 3.14 -11.52
C GLU A 99 -8.47 3.17 -11.11
N ARG A 100 -8.87 2.36 -10.11
CA ARG A 100 -10.23 2.32 -9.56
C ARG A 100 -10.47 3.56 -8.69
N GLY A 101 -11.68 4.11 -8.77
CA GLY A 101 -12.08 5.32 -8.04
C GLY A 101 -13.13 5.03 -6.99
N PHE A 102 -12.96 5.62 -5.81
CA PHE A 102 -13.85 5.48 -4.67
C PHE A 102 -14.18 6.86 -4.10
N ASN A 103 -15.32 6.99 -3.43
CA ASN A 103 -15.77 8.26 -2.86
C ASN A 103 -16.13 8.19 -1.37
N THR A 104 -16.05 6.99 -0.79
CA THR A 104 -16.45 6.72 0.60
C THR A 104 -15.50 5.71 1.22
N LEU A 105 -15.07 6.00 2.44
CA LEU A 105 -14.35 5.08 3.32
C LEU A 105 -15.29 4.60 4.44
N GLY A 106 -15.22 3.32 4.76
CA GLY A 106 -15.99 2.73 5.85
C GLY A 106 -15.53 1.31 6.16
N TYR A 107 -16.44 0.52 6.71
CA TYR A 107 -16.21 -0.89 6.99
C TYR A 107 -17.51 -1.68 6.91
N PHE A 108 -17.39 -2.95 6.58
CA PHE A 108 -18.46 -3.92 6.77
C PHE A 108 -18.36 -4.49 8.17
N GLN A 109 -19.50 -4.48 8.86
CA GLN A 109 -19.71 -5.11 10.16
C GLN A 109 -20.50 -6.39 9.96
N PHE A 110 -19.98 -7.48 10.50
CA PHE A 110 -20.66 -8.77 10.55
C PHE A 110 -21.07 -9.04 12.00
N GLU A 111 -22.37 -9.16 12.25
CA GLU A 111 -22.90 -9.67 13.51
C GLU A 111 -22.99 -11.19 13.38
N VAL A 112 -22.27 -11.91 14.24
CA VAL A 112 -22.09 -13.36 14.13
C VAL A 112 -22.52 -14.06 15.41
N GLU A 113 -23.23 -15.18 15.25
CA GLU A 113 -23.65 -16.03 16.36
C GLU A 113 -23.50 -17.51 16.00
N HIS A 114 -22.87 -18.28 16.89
CA HIS A 114 -22.70 -19.74 16.76
C HIS A 114 -23.75 -20.47 17.58
N TYR A 115 -24.26 -21.59 17.09
CA TYR A 115 -25.27 -22.42 17.79
C TYR A 115 -26.46 -21.60 18.30
N LYS A 116 -26.95 -20.68 17.48
CA LYS A 116 -28.13 -19.85 17.80
C LYS A 116 -29.36 -20.71 18.14
N GLU A 117 -29.50 -21.85 17.48
CA GLU A 117 -30.59 -22.81 17.67
C GLU A 117 -30.36 -23.78 18.84
N ASP A 118 -29.11 -23.97 19.28
CA ASP A 118 -28.75 -24.83 20.43
C ASP A 118 -27.72 -24.13 21.36
N PRO A 119 -28.18 -23.23 22.26
CA PRO A 119 -27.29 -22.50 23.15
C PRO A 119 -26.46 -23.37 24.09
N SER A 120 -26.85 -24.63 24.32
CA SER A 120 -26.12 -25.53 25.22
C SER A 120 -24.75 -25.91 24.66
N SER A 121 -24.65 -26.05 23.34
CA SER A 121 -23.41 -26.33 22.62
C SER A 121 -22.39 -25.19 22.68
N LYS A 122 -22.80 -23.96 23.04
CA LYS A 122 -21.85 -22.83 23.26
C LYS A 122 -20.87 -23.11 24.41
N LYS A 123 -21.18 -24.04 25.32
CA LYS A 123 -20.32 -24.43 26.45
C LYS A 123 -19.14 -25.32 26.08
N SER A 124 -19.07 -25.88 24.88
CA SER A 124 -17.92 -26.69 24.44
C SER A 124 -17.07 -25.95 23.41
N LEU A 125 -17.43 -24.70 23.08
CA LEU A 125 -16.74 -23.94 22.03
C LEU A 125 -15.32 -23.60 22.46
N ASN A 126 -14.35 -24.15 21.74
CA ASN A 126 -12.95 -23.87 21.96
C ASN A 126 -12.62 -22.45 21.42
N PRO A 127 -11.99 -21.57 22.22
CA PRO A 127 -11.57 -20.24 21.77
C PRO A 127 -10.70 -20.25 20.50
N LEU A 128 -9.96 -21.33 20.25
CA LEU A 128 -9.14 -21.49 19.05
C LEU A 128 -9.97 -21.57 17.76
N LEU A 129 -11.22 -22.04 17.81
CA LEU A 129 -12.08 -22.22 16.64
C LEU A 129 -12.71 -20.92 16.16
N ILE A 130 -13.05 -20.02 17.10
CA ILE A 130 -13.74 -18.75 16.85
C ILE A 130 -13.01 -17.90 15.79
N GLN A 131 -11.69 -18.02 15.75
CA GLN A 131 -10.83 -17.20 14.92
C GLN A 131 -10.60 -17.82 13.53
N GLN A 132 -10.81 -19.13 13.39
CA GLN A 132 -10.53 -19.85 12.15
C GLN A 132 -11.53 -19.47 11.06
N ILE A 133 -12.78 -19.22 11.43
CA ILE A 133 -13.83 -18.87 10.47
C ILE A 133 -13.57 -17.51 9.79
N PRO A 134 -13.20 -16.44 10.53
CA PRO A 134 -12.73 -15.19 9.93
C PRO A 134 -11.61 -15.34 8.90
N PHE A 135 -10.69 -16.30 9.03
CA PHE A 135 -9.67 -16.56 8.01
C PHE A 135 -10.26 -17.08 6.71
N LEU A 136 -11.18 -18.06 6.78
CA LEU A 136 -11.89 -18.57 5.61
C LEU A 136 -12.70 -17.46 4.93
N VAL A 137 -13.36 -16.61 5.73
CA VAL A 137 -14.10 -15.45 5.23
C VAL A 137 -13.18 -14.46 4.52
N LEU A 138 -12.00 -14.18 5.06
CA LEU A 138 -11.03 -13.28 4.42
C LEU A 138 -10.65 -13.76 3.01
N ASP A 139 -10.43 -15.06 2.83
CA ASP A 139 -10.10 -15.63 1.52
C ASP A 139 -11.28 -15.59 0.55
N ILE A 140 -12.51 -15.80 1.04
CA ILE A 140 -13.73 -15.58 0.25
C ILE A 140 -13.82 -14.11 -0.22
N LEU A 141 -13.56 -13.16 0.70
CA LEU A 141 -13.61 -11.73 0.40
C LEU A 141 -12.50 -11.30 -0.56
N LYS A 142 -11.30 -11.89 -0.49
CA LYS A 142 -10.20 -11.67 -1.45
C LYS A 142 -10.61 -12.03 -2.88
N ILE A 143 -11.20 -13.22 -3.06
CA ILE A 143 -11.68 -13.67 -4.37
C ILE A 143 -12.79 -12.74 -4.87
N TYR A 144 -13.72 -12.36 -3.99
CA TYR A 144 -14.81 -11.46 -4.32
C TYR A 144 -14.34 -10.06 -4.71
N ASN A 145 -13.36 -9.51 -3.98
CA ASN A 145 -12.75 -8.19 -4.24
C ASN A 145 -12.16 -8.08 -5.65
N ASN A 146 -11.64 -9.19 -6.19
CA ASN A 146 -10.96 -9.22 -7.49
C ASN A 146 -11.87 -9.72 -8.63
N LYS A 147 -13.14 -9.99 -8.36
CA LYS A 147 -14.10 -10.45 -9.36
C LYS A 147 -14.46 -9.32 -10.33
N LEU A 148 -14.50 -9.63 -11.63
CA LEU A 148 -15.04 -8.75 -12.67
C LEU A 148 -16.46 -8.26 -12.29
N GLY A 149 -16.72 -6.96 -12.40
CA GLY A 149 -17.97 -6.32 -11.98
C GLY A 149 -17.97 -5.77 -10.55
N ASN A 150 -16.88 -5.89 -9.80
CA ASN A 150 -16.71 -5.30 -8.46
C ASN A 150 -15.70 -4.14 -8.45
N GLU A 151 -15.57 -3.38 -9.55
CA GLU A 151 -14.59 -2.30 -9.69
C GLU A 151 -14.87 -1.09 -8.77
N ASP A 152 -16.13 -0.91 -8.39
CA ASP A 152 -16.60 0.17 -7.51
C ASP A 152 -16.47 -0.15 -6.02
N PHE A 153 -15.78 -1.23 -5.69
CA PHE A 153 -15.68 -1.79 -4.36
C PHE A 153 -14.24 -2.27 -4.07
N HIS A 154 -13.70 -2.01 -2.88
CA HIS A 154 -12.39 -2.52 -2.47
C HIS A 154 -12.27 -2.80 -0.97
N PHE A 155 -12.09 -4.07 -0.58
CA PHE A 155 -11.83 -4.51 0.80
C PHE A 155 -10.37 -4.32 1.20
N ASP A 156 -10.15 -4.08 2.51
CA ASP A 156 -8.88 -4.34 3.19
C ASP A 156 -8.66 -5.84 3.29
N THR A 157 -8.11 -6.43 2.23
CA THR A 157 -7.81 -7.87 2.15
C THR A 157 -6.45 -8.25 2.71
N GLU A 158 -5.59 -7.24 2.91
CA GLU A 158 -4.21 -7.42 3.38
C GLU A 158 -4.13 -7.42 4.91
N SER A 159 -5.13 -6.88 5.59
CA SER A 159 -5.24 -6.96 7.04
C SER A 159 -6.15 -8.12 7.46
N PRO A 160 -5.85 -8.81 8.58
CA PRO A 160 -6.77 -9.78 9.16
C PRO A 160 -8.10 -9.12 9.53
N ILE A 161 -9.21 -9.84 9.37
CA ILE A 161 -10.51 -9.40 9.85
C ILE A 161 -10.41 -9.10 11.35
N TYR A 162 -10.86 -7.92 11.80
CA TYR A 162 -10.88 -7.65 13.23
C TYR A 162 -12.03 -8.41 13.86
N VAL A 163 -11.74 -9.23 14.87
CA VAL A 163 -12.75 -10.08 15.51
C VAL A 163 -12.97 -9.62 16.93
N PHE A 164 -14.22 -9.30 17.26
CA PHE A 164 -14.62 -8.97 18.61
C PHE A 164 -15.53 -10.05 19.15
N VAL A 165 -15.18 -10.64 20.28
CA VAL A 165 -15.95 -11.72 20.91
C VAL A 165 -16.56 -11.23 22.20
N THR A 166 -17.80 -11.59 22.47
CA THR A 166 -18.47 -11.27 23.73
C THR A 166 -18.89 -12.50 24.50
N SER A 167 -18.89 -12.38 25.82
CA SER A 167 -19.41 -13.38 26.74
C SER A 167 -20.11 -12.70 27.89
N ASN A 168 -21.24 -13.29 28.33
CA ASN A 168 -21.95 -12.82 29.51
C ASN A 168 -22.02 -13.85 30.65
N LYS A 169 -21.39 -15.01 30.47
CA LYS A 169 -21.43 -16.15 31.40
C LYS A 169 -20.08 -16.85 31.43
N SER A 170 -19.70 -17.35 32.59
CA SER A 170 -18.46 -18.08 32.79
C SER A 170 -18.67 -19.26 33.71
N GLU A 171 -17.83 -20.29 33.61
CA GLU A 171 -17.74 -21.37 34.58
C GLU A 171 -16.33 -21.32 35.21
N PRO A 172 -16.20 -21.13 36.53
CA PRO A 172 -17.27 -20.87 37.51
C PRO A 172 -17.99 -19.53 37.28
N ASN A 173 -19.25 -19.44 37.73
CA ASN A 173 -20.07 -18.23 37.62
C ASN A 173 -19.59 -17.13 38.58
N ASN A 174 -19.80 -15.85 38.21
CA ASN A 174 -19.59 -14.68 39.08
C ASN A 174 -18.14 -14.48 39.58
N ILE A 175 -17.18 -14.61 38.68
CA ILE A 175 -15.76 -14.38 39.02
C ILE A 175 -15.52 -12.91 39.36
N VAL A 176 -14.86 -12.67 40.49
CA VAL A 176 -14.34 -11.35 40.85
C VAL A 176 -12.97 -11.17 40.18
N TRP A 177 -12.87 -10.27 39.22
CA TRP A 177 -11.62 -10.00 38.49
C TRP A 177 -10.67 -9.11 39.31
N ASN A 178 -9.99 -9.71 40.28
CA ASN A 178 -8.86 -9.11 40.99
C ASN A 178 -7.52 -9.63 40.40
N PRO A 179 -6.37 -8.99 40.71
CA PRO A 179 -5.07 -9.44 40.21
C PRO A 179 -4.78 -10.93 40.47
N ASP A 180 -5.18 -11.44 41.64
CA ASP A 180 -4.98 -12.85 42.01
C ASP A 180 -5.76 -13.82 41.11
N ASN A 181 -7.03 -13.53 40.80
CA ASN A 181 -7.85 -14.35 39.92
C ASN A 181 -7.43 -14.21 38.45
N ILE A 182 -6.93 -13.05 38.05
CA ILE A 182 -6.34 -12.85 36.72
C ILE A 182 -5.10 -13.74 36.55
N GLU A 183 -4.19 -13.74 37.54
CA GLU A 183 -3.02 -14.62 37.52
C GLU A 183 -3.43 -16.10 37.60
N LYS A 184 -4.42 -16.43 38.44
CA LYS A 184 -4.99 -17.79 38.55
C LYS A 184 -5.50 -18.32 37.21
N TYR A 185 -6.21 -17.49 36.44
CA TYR A 185 -6.83 -17.89 35.17
C TYR A 185 -6.03 -17.47 33.92
N LYS A 186 -4.79 -17.03 34.11
CA LYS A 186 -3.90 -16.49 33.06
C LYS A 186 -3.82 -17.35 31.81
N LYS A 187 -3.69 -18.67 31.96
CA LYS A 187 -3.60 -19.59 30.81
C LYS A 187 -4.86 -19.57 29.94
N MET A 188 -6.04 -19.52 30.53
CA MET A 188 -7.28 -19.45 29.75
C MET A 188 -7.45 -18.06 29.12
N ILE A 189 -7.16 -17.00 29.88
CA ILE A 189 -7.18 -15.62 29.39
C ILE A 189 -6.22 -15.46 28.20
N ALA A 190 -5.06 -16.12 28.26
CA ALA A 190 -4.06 -16.10 27.19
C ALA A 190 -4.62 -16.60 25.85
N ASN A 191 -5.43 -17.66 25.85
CA ASN A 191 -6.05 -18.20 24.64
C ASN A 191 -6.96 -17.18 23.92
N TRP A 192 -7.57 -16.24 24.65
CA TRP A 192 -8.38 -15.16 24.07
C TRP A 192 -7.55 -14.00 23.54
N THR A 193 -6.28 -13.94 23.96
CA THR A 193 -5.30 -12.96 23.47
C THR A 193 -4.43 -13.50 22.33
N GLU A 194 -4.39 -14.83 22.14
CA GLU A 194 -3.75 -15.50 21.01
C GLU A 194 -4.73 -15.57 19.84
N ILE A 195 -4.78 -14.50 19.03
CA ILE A 195 -5.36 -14.56 17.69
C ILE A 195 -4.27 -14.36 16.64
N TYR A 196 -3.85 -15.50 16.09
CA TYR A 196 -3.13 -15.76 14.84
C TYR A 196 -2.42 -14.55 14.19
N SER A 197 -1.19 -14.31 14.61
CA SER A 197 -0.16 -13.83 13.69
C SER A 197 0.68 -15.03 13.30
N GLY A 198 0.63 -15.42 12.02
CA GLY A 198 1.63 -16.33 11.42
C GLY A 198 3.05 -15.74 11.40
N GLN A 199 3.32 -14.75 12.25
CA GLN A 199 4.59 -14.12 12.47
C GLN A 199 4.62 -13.73 13.96
N TRP A 200 5.65 -14.18 14.68
CA TRP A 200 6.02 -13.78 16.06
C TRP A 200 5.44 -14.62 17.21
N GLU A 201 6.32 -15.46 17.77
CA GLU A 201 6.23 -16.10 19.07
C GLU A 201 6.69 -15.10 20.15
N ASP A 202 5.81 -14.55 20.98
CA ASP A 202 6.13 -14.35 22.39
C ASP A 202 4.87 -14.04 23.23
N TYR A 203 4.69 -14.82 24.28
CA TYR A 203 3.79 -14.54 25.40
C TYR A 203 4.58 -14.49 26.70
N SER A 204 5.50 -13.54 26.82
CA SER A 204 6.23 -13.33 28.05
C SER A 204 5.30 -12.84 29.17
N GLU A 205 5.63 -13.20 30.41
CA GLU A 205 4.93 -12.78 31.62
C GLU A 205 4.81 -11.24 31.73
N THR A 206 5.84 -10.54 31.27
CA THR A 206 5.88 -9.07 31.15
C THR A 206 4.78 -8.53 30.22
N LEU A 207 4.49 -9.25 29.13
CA LEU A 207 3.49 -8.84 28.14
C LEU A 207 2.08 -9.00 28.72
N PHE A 208 1.78 -10.12 29.38
CA PHE A 208 0.53 -10.31 30.12
C PHE A 208 0.32 -9.24 31.18
N ASN A 209 1.33 -8.98 32.01
CA ASN A 209 1.25 -7.97 33.07
C ASN A 209 1.00 -6.57 32.49
N LYS A 210 1.69 -6.15 31.42
CA LYS A 210 1.41 -4.88 30.72
C LYS A 210 -0.02 -4.78 30.17
N ARG A 211 -0.60 -5.89 29.72
CA ARG A 211 -1.96 -5.97 29.18
C ARG A 211 -3.03 -5.84 30.26
N ILE A 212 -2.69 -6.22 31.50
CA ILE A 212 -3.53 -6.13 32.68
C ILE A 212 -3.29 -4.82 33.47
N GLU A 213 -2.07 -4.27 33.48
CA GLU A 213 -1.69 -3.06 34.23
C GLU A 213 -2.26 -1.79 33.58
N ASN A 214 -2.35 -1.75 32.25
CA ASN A 214 -3.02 -0.68 31.51
C ASN A 214 -4.50 -1.03 31.18
N ASN A 215 -5.09 -2.00 31.91
CA ASN A 215 -6.39 -2.62 31.61
C ASN A 215 -7.50 -1.61 31.37
N LEU A 216 -8.26 -1.83 30.30
CA LEU A 216 -9.55 -1.21 30.06
C LEU A 216 -10.63 -1.89 30.90
N SER A 217 -10.43 -1.90 32.22
CA SER A 217 -11.45 -2.29 33.20
C SER A 217 -11.47 -1.25 34.30
N ASN A 218 -12.21 -0.17 34.06
CA ASN A 218 -12.54 0.80 35.10
C ASN A 218 -13.85 0.45 35.83
N ARG A 219 -14.37 -0.77 35.69
CA ARG A 219 -15.63 -1.20 36.32
C ARG A 219 -15.44 -2.52 37.06
N LEU A 220 -15.87 -2.55 38.32
CA LEU A 220 -15.67 -3.58 39.36
C LEU A 220 -16.04 -5.05 38.99
N SER A 221 -16.38 -5.40 37.75
CA SER A 221 -16.92 -6.72 37.40
C SER A 221 -16.77 -7.16 35.92
N GLU A 222 -15.91 -6.53 35.10
CA GLU A 222 -15.85 -6.82 33.65
C GLU A 222 -14.41 -6.96 33.13
N LEU A 223 -14.21 -7.83 32.14
CA LEU A 223 -12.90 -8.12 31.54
C LEU A 223 -12.92 -7.73 30.05
N HIS A 224 -12.02 -6.85 29.61
CA HIS A 224 -11.97 -6.33 28.24
C HIS A 224 -10.54 -6.43 27.70
N PHE A 225 -10.35 -7.11 26.58
CA PHE A 225 -9.07 -7.21 25.90
C PHE A 225 -9.19 -6.60 24.51
N LEU A 226 -8.23 -5.76 24.13
CA LEU A 226 -8.09 -5.24 22.76
C LEU A 226 -6.66 -5.50 22.29
N ARG A 227 -6.56 -6.06 21.08
CA ARG A 227 -5.34 -6.42 20.36
C ARG A 227 -5.39 -5.79 18.99
N ARG A 228 -4.26 -5.81 18.29
CA ARG A 228 -4.19 -5.37 16.90
C ARG A 228 -5.28 -5.97 15.98
N ASN A 229 -5.66 -7.23 16.17
CA ASN A 229 -6.58 -7.93 15.28
C ASN A 229 -7.83 -8.48 15.96
N SER A 230 -7.99 -8.27 17.26
CA SER A 230 -9.11 -8.84 17.98
C SER A 230 -9.42 -8.16 19.30
N GLY A 231 -10.63 -8.39 19.81
CA GLY A 231 -11.00 -8.04 21.16
C GLY A 231 -11.89 -9.08 21.81
N PHE A 232 -11.88 -9.11 23.14
CA PHE A 232 -12.76 -9.94 23.94
C PHE A 232 -13.39 -9.11 25.05
N ILE A 233 -14.71 -9.22 25.20
CA ILE A 233 -15.47 -8.65 26.32
C ILE A 233 -16.13 -9.76 27.10
N TYR A 234 -15.89 -9.76 28.40
CA TYR A 234 -16.72 -10.45 29.36
C TYR A 234 -17.38 -9.46 30.33
N MET A 235 -18.69 -9.61 30.49
CA MET A 235 -19.47 -8.89 31.50
C MET A 235 -20.38 -9.88 32.21
N ALA A 236 -20.52 -9.80 33.54
CA ALA A 236 -21.56 -10.58 34.21
C ALA A 236 -22.95 -10.30 33.59
N GLU A 237 -23.83 -11.31 33.53
CA GLU A 237 -25.11 -11.28 32.81
C GLU A 237 -25.93 -10.00 33.08
N GLU A 238 -26.07 -9.60 34.35
CA GLU A 238 -26.81 -8.38 34.71
C GLU A 238 -26.18 -7.10 34.14
N ASN A 239 -24.85 -7.01 34.11
CA ASN A 239 -24.14 -5.85 33.57
C ASN A 239 -24.19 -5.83 32.05
N TYR A 240 -24.13 -7.00 31.43
CA TYR A 240 -24.27 -7.12 29.98
C TYR A 240 -25.60 -6.52 29.52
N GLU A 241 -26.72 -6.95 30.12
CA GLU A 241 -28.05 -6.46 29.75
C GLU A 241 -28.22 -4.95 30.01
N LYS A 242 -27.59 -4.42 31.06
CA LYS A 242 -27.66 -2.99 31.40
C LYS A 242 -26.77 -2.10 30.55
N PHE A 243 -25.55 -2.53 30.26
CA PHE A 243 -24.49 -1.65 29.76
C PHE A 243 -23.90 -2.04 28.41
N PHE A 244 -24.08 -3.27 27.91
CA PHE A 244 -23.44 -3.67 26.66
C PHE A 244 -23.90 -2.81 25.49
N LYS A 245 -25.22 -2.80 25.23
CA LYS A 245 -25.81 -2.04 24.12
C LYS A 245 -25.76 -0.52 24.32
N SER A 246 -25.98 -0.05 25.55
CA SER A 246 -26.10 1.37 25.87
C SER A 246 -24.76 2.08 26.06
N TYR A 247 -23.68 1.32 26.27
CA TYR A 247 -22.37 1.87 26.61
C TYR A 247 -21.21 1.14 25.92
N MET A 248 -21.09 -0.18 26.04
CA MET A 248 -19.91 -0.90 25.53
C MET A 248 -19.76 -0.79 24.01
N ILE A 249 -20.87 -0.88 23.26
CA ILE A 249 -20.82 -0.72 21.80
C ILE A 249 -20.22 0.64 21.43
N GLN A 250 -20.79 1.73 21.95
CA GLN A 250 -20.37 3.08 21.60
C GLN A 250 -18.93 3.41 22.02
N TYR A 251 -18.51 2.98 23.22
CA TYR A 251 -17.27 3.44 23.84
C TYR A 251 -16.12 2.44 23.77
N VAL A 252 -16.35 1.19 23.38
CA VAL A 252 -15.30 0.16 23.30
C VAL A 252 -15.29 -0.52 21.95
N LEU A 253 -16.47 -0.87 21.42
CA LEU A 253 -16.57 -1.58 20.15
C LEU A 253 -16.36 -0.65 18.95
N ASP A 254 -17.18 0.39 18.82
CA ASP A 254 -17.24 1.32 17.67
C ASP A 254 -15.96 2.09 17.35
N PRO A 255 -15.11 2.51 18.31
CA PRO A 255 -13.88 3.24 18.00
C PRO A 255 -12.89 2.40 17.17
N THR A 256 -12.85 1.10 17.41
CA THR A 256 -11.91 0.16 16.81
C THR A 256 -12.03 0.09 15.28
N PRO A 257 -13.19 -0.25 14.68
CA PRO A 257 -13.31 -0.35 13.23
C PRO A 257 -13.15 1.00 12.52
N LYS A 258 -13.48 2.12 13.18
CA LYS A 258 -13.21 3.47 12.66
C LYS A 258 -11.71 3.75 12.55
N LEU A 259 -10.95 3.44 13.60
CA LEU A 259 -9.48 3.56 13.58
C LEU A 259 -8.86 2.62 12.53
N ARG A 260 -9.38 1.40 12.39
CA ARG A 260 -8.91 0.47 11.36
C ARG A 260 -9.21 0.95 9.95
N ALA A 261 -10.38 1.55 9.70
CA ALA A 261 -10.69 2.16 8.41
C ALA A 261 -9.73 3.32 8.08
N VAL A 262 -9.42 4.16 9.06
CA VAL A 262 -8.39 5.22 8.93
C VAL A 262 -7.01 4.62 8.61
N LEU A 263 -6.62 3.56 9.33
CA LEU A 263 -5.36 2.86 9.12
C LEU A 263 -5.26 2.26 7.72
N PHE A 264 -6.32 1.62 7.25
CA PHE A 264 -6.43 1.11 5.88
C PHE A 264 -6.24 2.25 4.88
N ALA A 265 -6.94 3.37 5.04
CA ALA A 265 -6.81 4.52 4.15
C ALA A 265 -5.40 5.12 4.13
N LEU A 266 -4.74 5.22 5.29
CA LEU A 266 -3.35 5.67 5.36
C LEU A 266 -2.40 4.73 4.62
N ARG A 267 -2.58 3.41 4.75
CA ARG A 267 -1.78 2.42 4.01
C ARG A 267 -2.00 2.52 2.49
N SER A 268 -3.25 2.62 2.04
CA SER A 268 -3.54 2.78 0.61
C SER A 268 -2.98 4.08 0.02
N ILE A 269 -3.05 5.19 0.77
CA ILE A 269 -2.37 6.43 0.38
C ILE A 269 -0.85 6.22 0.33
N ASN A 270 -0.26 5.55 1.33
CA ASN A 270 1.16 5.27 1.36
C ASN A 270 1.62 4.45 0.14
N GLU A 271 0.88 3.40 -0.22
CA GLU A 271 1.16 2.57 -1.39
C GLU A 271 1.04 3.37 -2.69
N SER A 272 0.01 4.22 -2.80
CA SER A 272 -0.14 5.13 -3.94
C SER A 272 1.02 6.14 -4.04
N LEU A 273 1.51 6.65 -2.91
CA LEU A 273 2.69 7.52 -2.89
C LEU A 273 3.95 6.79 -3.32
N ASP A 274 4.12 5.53 -2.90
CA ASP A 274 5.24 4.71 -3.34
C ASP A 274 5.20 4.56 -4.88
N LEU A 275 4.05 4.23 -5.47
CA LEU A 275 3.90 4.16 -6.92
C LEU A 275 4.16 5.49 -7.63
N LEU A 276 3.70 6.62 -7.06
CA LEU A 276 3.95 7.95 -7.64
C LEU A 276 5.41 8.36 -7.54
N PHE A 277 6.07 8.10 -6.42
CA PHE A 277 7.50 8.36 -6.23
C PHE A 277 8.33 7.61 -7.29
N LEU A 278 7.97 6.35 -7.56
CA LEU A 278 8.58 5.57 -8.64
C LEU A 278 8.38 6.20 -10.01
N LYS A 279 7.16 6.66 -10.32
CA LYS A 279 6.86 7.36 -11.57
C LYS A 279 7.70 8.65 -11.68
N THR A 280 7.89 9.41 -10.58
CA THR A 280 8.68 10.66 -10.60
C THR A 280 10.18 10.47 -10.85
N GLN A 281 10.79 9.38 -10.37
CA GLN A 281 12.23 9.15 -10.57
C GLN A 281 12.58 8.66 -11.97
N SER A 282 11.61 8.14 -12.73
CA SER A 282 11.83 7.78 -14.12
C SER A 282 11.91 9.03 -15.01
N GLN A 283 13.09 9.35 -15.55
CA GLN A 283 13.33 10.50 -16.44
C GLN A 283 12.48 10.51 -17.73
N ALA A 284 11.74 9.43 -18.00
CA ALA A 284 10.89 9.27 -19.17
C ALA A 284 9.52 10.00 -19.07
N PHE A 285 9.13 10.56 -17.92
CA PHE A 285 7.76 11.06 -17.76
C PHE A 285 7.57 12.53 -18.18
N GLN A 286 6.90 12.73 -19.33
CA GLN A 286 6.43 14.05 -19.79
C GLN A 286 5.19 14.58 -19.01
N GLY A 287 4.76 13.88 -17.96
CA GLY A 287 3.50 14.11 -17.23
C GLY A 287 3.61 14.73 -15.85
N LEU A 288 4.65 15.54 -15.55
CA LEU A 288 4.85 16.17 -14.21
C LEU A 288 3.59 16.81 -13.64
N LYS A 289 2.81 17.54 -14.46
CA LYS A 289 1.54 18.16 -14.02
C LYS A 289 0.48 17.15 -13.58
N VAL A 290 0.45 15.97 -14.23
CA VAL A 290 -0.48 14.89 -13.86
C VAL A 290 -0.07 14.26 -12.54
N ILE A 291 1.24 14.04 -12.34
CA ILE A 291 1.77 13.51 -11.08
C ILE A 291 1.55 14.51 -9.94
N GLU A 292 1.80 15.80 -10.18
CA GLU A 292 1.52 16.88 -9.23
C GLU A 292 0.06 16.90 -8.81
N GLN A 293 -0.88 16.80 -9.77
CA GLN A 293 -2.30 16.76 -9.48
C GLN A 293 -2.66 15.52 -8.64
N LYS A 294 -2.08 14.36 -8.93
CA LYS A 294 -2.28 13.12 -8.15
C LYS A 294 -1.75 13.27 -6.72
N ILE A 295 -0.54 13.81 -6.54
CA ILE A 295 0.04 14.08 -5.21
C ILE A 295 -0.81 15.09 -4.43
N ARG A 296 -1.30 16.16 -5.08
CA ARG A 296 -2.18 17.15 -4.47
C ARG A 296 -3.47 16.51 -3.97
N ASN A 297 -4.08 15.63 -4.77
CA ASN A 297 -5.28 14.89 -4.36
C ASN A 297 -5.01 14.01 -3.14
N LEU A 298 -3.89 13.27 -3.13
CA LEU A 298 -3.49 12.45 -1.98
C LEU A 298 -3.23 13.30 -0.72
N ARG A 299 -2.64 14.50 -0.85
CA ARG A 299 -2.49 15.45 0.27
C ARG A 299 -3.83 15.91 0.83
N LEU A 300 -4.83 16.16 -0.02
CA LEU A 300 -6.18 16.51 0.43
C LEU A 300 -6.81 15.36 1.22
N LEU A 301 -6.71 14.11 0.73
CA LEU A 301 -7.21 12.93 1.43
C LEU A 301 -6.50 12.72 2.77
N ARG A 302 -5.17 12.88 2.80
CA ARG A 302 -4.38 12.87 4.04
C ARG A 302 -4.88 13.94 5.02
N GLY A 303 -5.16 15.15 4.55
CA GLY A 303 -5.72 16.23 5.37
C GLY A 303 -7.09 15.89 5.95
N MET A 304 -7.95 15.23 5.18
CA MET A 304 -9.24 14.73 5.67
C MET A 304 -9.03 13.70 6.79
N ILE A 305 -8.14 12.72 6.59
CA ILE A 305 -7.81 11.72 7.61
C ILE A 305 -7.23 12.35 8.87
N GLN A 306 -6.31 13.31 8.72
CA GLN A 306 -5.74 14.05 9.86
C GLN A 306 -6.80 14.83 10.62
N THR A 307 -7.80 15.40 9.93
CA THR A 307 -8.92 16.07 10.59
C THR A 307 -9.75 15.08 11.40
N THR A 308 -10.01 13.89 10.86
CA THR A 308 -10.70 12.80 11.57
C THR A 308 -9.91 12.33 12.78
N LEU A 309 -8.60 12.10 12.65
CA LEU A 309 -7.73 11.76 13.76
C LEU A 309 -7.68 12.86 14.81
N SER A 310 -7.63 14.13 14.39
CA SER A 310 -7.64 15.27 15.32
C SER A 310 -8.95 15.34 16.10
N ALA A 311 -10.10 15.04 15.47
CA ALA A 311 -11.37 14.93 16.18
C ALA A 311 -11.33 13.82 17.23
N ILE A 312 -10.75 12.66 16.89
CA ILE A 312 -10.55 11.54 17.82
C ILE A 312 -9.61 11.93 18.98
N TYR A 313 -8.49 12.61 18.71
CA TYR A 313 -7.58 13.10 19.75
C TYR A 313 -8.23 14.19 20.62
N ASN A 314 -8.99 15.10 20.04
CA ASN A 314 -9.75 16.10 20.81
C ASN A 314 -10.78 15.42 21.72
N GLU A 315 -11.44 14.35 21.26
CA GLU A 315 -12.31 13.57 22.14
C GLU A 315 -11.54 12.98 23.33
N LEU A 316 -10.26 12.61 23.21
CA LEU A 316 -9.46 12.15 24.35
C LEU A 316 -9.28 13.24 25.41
N ASP A 317 -9.08 14.49 24.98
CA ASP A 317 -8.79 15.62 25.87
C ASP A 317 -10.04 16.19 26.53
N TYR A 318 -11.17 16.21 25.81
CA TYR A 318 -12.42 16.82 26.28
C TYR A 318 -13.40 15.83 26.90
N ASN A 319 -13.29 14.52 26.61
CA ASN A 319 -14.22 13.55 27.16
C ASN A 319 -13.92 13.31 28.66
N ARG A 320 -14.90 13.65 29.51
CA ARG A 320 -14.80 13.43 30.97
C ARG A 320 -14.82 11.95 31.36
N ARG A 321 -15.07 11.03 30.42
CA ARG A 321 -15.12 9.58 30.66
C ARG A 321 -13.74 8.96 30.51
N GLN A 322 -13.00 8.91 31.62
CA GLN A 322 -11.67 8.31 31.70
C GLN A 322 -11.56 6.93 31.03
N HIS A 323 -12.59 6.08 31.16
CA HIS A 323 -12.61 4.76 30.54
C HIS A 323 -12.51 4.79 29.00
N TYR A 324 -13.32 5.62 28.33
CA TYR A 324 -13.26 5.77 26.87
C TYR A 324 -11.91 6.30 26.41
N THR A 325 -11.40 7.31 27.12
CA THR A 325 -10.09 7.90 26.85
C THR A 325 -8.97 6.87 26.95
N SER A 326 -8.99 5.99 27.95
CA SER A 326 -8.03 4.89 28.06
C SER A 326 -8.14 3.92 26.89
N VAL A 327 -9.36 3.53 26.48
CA VAL A 327 -9.60 2.58 25.38
C VAL A 327 -8.97 3.11 24.11
N LEU A 328 -9.30 4.36 23.80
CA LEU A 328 -8.89 5.00 22.58
C LEU A 328 -7.38 5.26 22.54
N LYS A 329 -6.76 5.66 23.67
CA LYS A 329 -5.29 5.76 23.78
C LYS A 329 -4.61 4.40 23.53
N HIS A 330 -5.10 3.34 24.15
CA HIS A 330 -4.58 1.99 23.95
C HIS A 330 -4.65 1.56 22.48
N LEU A 331 -5.79 1.78 21.82
CA LEU A 331 -5.95 1.45 20.39
C LEU A 331 -5.01 2.26 19.49
N LEU A 332 -4.82 3.55 19.75
CA LEU A 332 -3.91 4.40 18.99
C LEU A 332 -2.45 3.91 19.10
N THR A 333 -2.03 3.50 20.29
CA THR A 333 -0.72 2.90 20.53
C THR A 333 -0.59 1.52 19.86
N GLU A 334 -1.56 0.63 20.05
CA GLU A 334 -1.55 -0.74 19.50
C GLU A 334 -1.54 -0.75 17.96
N PHE A 335 -2.18 0.22 17.33
CA PHE A 335 -2.19 0.37 15.87
C PHE A 335 -1.04 1.21 15.31
N GLU A 336 -0.18 1.76 16.17
CA GLU A 336 0.97 2.61 15.79
C GLU A 336 0.60 3.76 14.83
N ILE A 337 -0.56 4.40 15.07
CA ILE A 337 -1.11 5.40 14.13
C ILE A 337 -0.15 6.56 13.93
N GLU A 338 0.48 7.06 14.99
CA GLU A 338 1.45 8.16 14.94
C GLU A 338 2.64 7.82 14.03
N ASN A 339 3.26 6.65 14.23
CA ASN A 339 4.39 6.17 13.42
C ASN A 339 4.03 6.06 11.92
N ILE A 340 2.80 5.69 11.60
CA ILE A 340 2.34 5.57 10.21
C ILE A 340 2.12 6.95 9.58
N VAL A 341 1.48 7.86 10.32
CA VAL A 341 1.28 9.24 9.86
C VAL A 341 2.62 9.95 9.61
N ASP A 342 3.59 9.77 10.51
CA ASP A 342 4.93 10.36 10.36
C ASP A 342 5.67 9.84 9.14
N ARG A 343 5.64 8.53 8.90
CA ARG A 343 6.22 7.93 7.69
C ARG A 343 5.60 8.48 6.40
N ILE A 344 4.28 8.66 6.38
CA ILE A 344 3.57 9.25 5.24
C ILE A 344 3.98 10.71 5.04
N ASN A 345 4.08 11.49 6.12
CA ASN A 345 4.52 12.88 6.05
C ASN A 345 5.94 13.01 5.49
N GLN A 346 6.87 12.16 5.95
CA GLN A 346 8.24 12.13 5.43
C GLN A 346 8.26 11.83 3.92
N LYS A 347 7.47 10.86 3.45
CA LYS A 347 7.37 10.55 2.01
C LYS A 347 6.83 11.71 1.18
N PHE A 348 5.81 12.40 1.67
CA PHE A 348 5.28 13.59 0.98
C PHE A 348 6.31 14.70 0.83
N ASN A 349 7.21 14.84 1.81
CA ASN A 349 8.32 15.80 1.74
C ASN A 349 9.37 15.32 0.73
N SER A 350 9.80 14.06 0.78
CA SER A 350 10.77 13.53 -0.17
C SER A 350 10.30 13.59 -1.63
N ILE A 351 9.01 13.34 -1.90
CA ILE A 351 8.45 13.51 -3.25
C ILE A 351 8.50 14.97 -3.69
N TYR A 352 8.24 15.90 -2.77
CA TYR A 352 8.29 17.33 -3.06
C TYR A 352 9.69 17.79 -3.41
N ASP A 353 10.70 17.40 -2.62
CA ASP A 353 12.10 17.74 -2.86
C ASP A 353 12.55 17.23 -4.25
N VAL A 354 12.20 15.98 -4.60
CA VAL A 354 12.48 15.41 -5.93
C VAL A 354 11.78 16.20 -7.04
N MET A 355 10.54 16.62 -6.82
CA MET A 355 9.82 17.44 -7.81
C MET A 355 10.47 18.82 -7.99
N GLU A 356 10.90 19.46 -6.91
CA GLU A 356 11.60 20.74 -6.93
C GLU A 356 12.91 20.64 -7.72
N ASP A 357 13.71 19.59 -7.47
CA ASP A 357 14.92 19.28 -8.23
C ASP A 357 14.64 19.09 -9.73
N ILE A 358 13.57 18.36 -10.07
CA ILE A 358 13.16 18.17 -11.47
C ILE A 358 12.73 19.50 -12.10
N TYR A 359 12.03 20.36 -11.37
CA TYR A 359 11.64 21.69 -11.85
C TYR A 359 12.86 22.57 -12.12
N HIS A 360 13.85 22.57 -11.23
CA HIS A 360 15.11 23.28 -11.44
C HIS A 360 15.83 22.79 -12.69
N LYS A 361 16.05 21.48 -12.82
CA LYS A 361 16.68 20.89 -14.03
C LYS A 361 15.94 21.24 -15.31
N LYS A 362 14.60 21.20 -15.30
CA LYS A 362 13.79 21.50 -16.49
C LYS A 362 13.76 22.99 -16.82
N SER A 363 13.87 23.87 -15.82
CA SER A 363 14.04 25.30 -16.03
C SER A 363 15.38 25.58 -16.71
N ASP A 364 16.45 24.97 -16.22
CA ASP A 364 17.80 25.11 -16.77
C ASP A 364 17.86 24.59 -18.22
N GLU A 365 17.28 23.42 -18.51
CA GLU A 365 17.18 22.89 -19.88
C GLU A 365 16.34 23.78 -20.82
N ASN A 366 15.24 24.36 -20.33
CA ASN A 366 14.41 25.25 -21.13
C ASN A 366 15.12 26.57 -21.43
N GLN A 367 15.87 27.10 -20.47
CA GLN A 367 16.69 28.29 -20.66
C GLN A 367 17.78 28.03 -21.69
N GLU A 368 18.47 26.90 -21.60
CA GLU A 368 19.50 26.49 -22.57
C GLU A 368 18.93 26.24 -23.98
N ARG A 369 17.73 25.64 -24.09
CA ARG A 369 17.02 25.48 -25.37
C ARG A 369 16.55 26.80 -25.95
N THR A 370 16.10 27.73 -25.10
CA THR A 370 15.68 29.07 -25.52
C THR A 370 16.88 29.85 -26.02
N GLU A 371 18.02 29.79 -25.33
CA GLU A 371 19.28 30.39 -25.78
C GLU A 371 19.78 29.76 -27.09
N ARG A 372 19.74 28.43 -27.24
CA ARG A 372 20.08 27.77 -28.50
C ARG A 372 19.11 28.14 -29.64
N GLY A 373 17.82 28.26 -29.35
CA GLY A 373 16.81 28.71 -30.31
C GLY A 373 16.99 30.17 -30.72
N LEU A 374 17.30 31.06 -29.77
CA LEU A 374 17.63 32.47 -30.02
C LEU A 374 18.94 32.60 -30.80
N ASN A 375 19.96 31.81 -30.48
CA ASN A 375 21.23 31.77 -31.21
C ASN A 375 21.04 31.22 -32.63
N LEU A 376 20.18 30.23 -32.83
CA LEU A 376 19.84 29.71 -34.15
C LEU A 376 19.03 30.72 -34.97
N LEU A 377 18.09 31.44 -34.36
CA LEU A 377 17.35 32.54 -34.99
C LEU A 377 18.30 33.70 -35.36
N ASN A 378 19.21 34.08 -34.46
CA ASN A 378 20.26 35.06 -34.74
C ASN A 378 21.21 34.60 -35.85
N LEU A 379 21.50 33.30 -35.96
CA LEU A 379 22.33 32.73 -37.02
C LEU A 379 21.62 32.70 -38.38
N LEU A 380 20.33 32.33 -38.40
CA LEU A 380 19.54 32.19 -39.63
C LEU A 380 19.11 33.52 -40.23
N PHE A 381 18.83 34.52 -39.38
CA PHE A 381 18.31 35.81 -39.81
C PHE A 381 19.30 36.96 -39.61
N GLY A 382 20.36 36.79 -38.83
CA GLY A 382 21.26 37.89 -38.46
C GLY A 382 20.58 38.87 -37.48
N ALA A 383 21.33 39.35 -36.48
CA ALA A 383 20.79 40.24 -35.45
C ALA A 383 20.16 41.53 -36.02
N GLY A 384 20.61 41.98 -37.20
CA GLY A 384 20.07 43.14 -37.91
C GLY A 384 18.65 42.91 -38.45
N ILE A 385 18.34 41.75 -39.01
CA ILE A 385 17.03 41.51 -39.67
C ILE A 385 15.90 41.37 -38.63
N LEU A 386 16.19 40.83 -37.43
CA LEU A 386 15.22 40.78 -36.33
C LEU A 386 14.89 42.18 -35.79
N ALA A 387 15.89 43.06 -35.68
CA ALA A 387 15.69 44.46 -35.30
C ALA A 387 14.89 45.22 -36.37
N ASP A 388 15.17 44.97 -37.65
CA ASP A 388 14.42 45.53 -38.77
C ASP A 388 12.98 45.00 -38.82
N LEU A 389 12.73 43.72 -38.48
CA LEU A 389 11.38 43.15 -38.41
C LEU A 389 10.55 43.80 -37.29
N VAL A 390 11.16 44.01 -36.11
CA VAL A 390 10.52 44.72 -34.98
C VAL A 390 10.31 46.19 -35.34
N GLY A 391 11.25 46.81 -36.06
CA GLY A 391 11.11 48.15 -36.62
C GLY A 391 9.95 48.26 -37.62
N VAL A 392 9.80 47.30 -38.52
CA VAL A 392 8.70 47.23 -39.51
C VAL A 392 7.35 46.97 -38.83
N ILE A 393 7.31 46.16 -37.76
CA ILE A 393 6.10 45.97 -36.94
C ILE A 393 5.73 47.26 -36.21
N MET A 394 6.70 47.97 -35.62
CA MET A 394 6.47 49.28 -34.97
C MET A 394 6.06 50.38 -35.96
N ILE A 395 6.64 50.40 -37.16
CA ILE A 395 6.29 51.34 -38.23
C ILE A 395 4.89 51.04 -38.79
N SER A 396 4.53 49.76 -38.97
CA SER A 396 3.19 49.37 -39.44
C SER A 396 2.08 49.62 -38.40
N LEU A 397 2.41 49.57 -37.10
CA LEU A 397 1.49 49.98 -36.02
C LEU A 397 1.33 51.51 -35.90
N ASN A 398 2.34 52.31 -36.30
CA ASN A 398 2.31 53.78 -36.20
C ASN A 398 1.84 54.51 -37.48
N LEU A 399 1.82 53.86 -38.65
CA LEU A 399 1.36 54.48 -39.90
C LEU A 399 -0.14 54.27 -40.12
N GLN A 400 -0.96 55.01 -39.37
CA GLN A 400 -2.31 55.37 -39.83
C GLN A 400 -2.25 56.57 -40.79
N MET A 401 -1.78 56.39 -42.03
CA MET A 401 -2.02 57.38 -43.10
C MET A 401 -2.30 56.68 -44.43
N GLY A 402 -3.49 56.97 -44.98
CA GLY A 402 -4.08 56.28 -46.12
C GLY A 402 -3.48 56.65 -47.47
N ASN A 403 -2.73 55.71 -48.07
CA ASN A 403 -2.49 55.65 -49.51
C ASN A 403 -2.48 54.19 -49.99
N LEU A 404 -2.88 53.94 -51.25
CA LEU A 404 -3.05 52.59 -51.84
C LEU A 404 -1.80 51.69 -51.71
N PHE A 405 -0.61 52.28 -51.67
CA PHE A 405 0.66 51.55 -51.55
C PHE A 405 0.88 50.94 -50.15
N SER A 406 0.40 51.60 -49.09
CA SER A 406 0.52 51.07 -47.72
C SER A 406 -0.45 49.92 -47.47
N SER A 407 -1.63 49.91 -48.11
CA SER A 407 -2.55 48.76 -48.01
C SER A 407 -2.03 47.53 -48.74
N LEU A 408 -1.39 47.70 -49.91
CA LEU A 408 -0.74 46.61 -50.64
C LEU A 408 0.45 46.01 -49.88
N LEU A 409 1.29 46.87 -49.30
CA LEU A 409 2.43 46.42 -48.49
C LEU A 409 1.98 45.72 -47.20
N ASN A 410 0.97 46.26 -46.51
CA ASN A 410 0.37 45.62 -45.34
C ASN A 410 -0.31 44.28 -45.69
N GLY A 411 -0.92 44.17 -46.88
CA GLY A 411 -1.47 42.93 -47.39
C GLY A 411 -0.40 41.86 -47.61
N LEU A 412 0.74 42.22 -48.23
CA LEU A 412 1.87 41.30 -48.44
C LEU A 412 2.50 40.85 -47.11
N ILE A 413 2.67 41.76 -46.15
CA ILE A 413 3.20 41.45 -44.82
C ILE A 413 2.24 40.55 -44.04
N ALA A 414 0.93 40.79 -44.11
CA ALA A 414 -0.07 39.94 -43.48
C ALA A 414 -0.07 38.51 -44.04
N ILE A 415 0.08 38.35 -45.37
CA ILE A 415 0.19 37.04 -46.02
C ILE A 415 1.44 36.29 -45.53
N LEU A 416 2.58 37.00 -45.41
CA LEU A 416 3.83 36.42 -44.93
C LEU A 416 3.70 35.94 -43.46
N ILE A 417 3.10 36.77 -42.59
CA ILE A 417 2.87 36.45 -41.18
C ILE A 417 1.91 35.26 -41.04
N ILE A 418 0.82 35.22 -41.81
CA ILE A 418 -0.12 34.10 -41.82
C ILE A 418 0.58 32.81 -42.27
N GLY A 419 1.44 32.86 -43.28
CA GLY A 419 2.20 31.71 -43.75
C GLY A 419 3.11 31.13 -42.65
N ILE A 420 3.81 32.00 -41.92
CA ILE A 420 4.66 31.60 -40.79
C ILE A 420 3.82 31.03 -39.64
N LEU A 421 2.67 31.66 -39.33
CA LEU A 421 1.77 31.20 -38.27
C LEU A 421 1.19 29.81 -38.59
N VAL A 422 0.77 29.58 -39.83
CA VAL A 422 0.23 28.30 -40.30
C VAL A 422 1.30 27.21 -40.28
N ALA A 423 2.54 27.51 -40.70
CA ALA A 423 3.64 26.57 -40.63
C ALA A 423 3.98 26.20 -39.16
N THR A 424 3.96 27.19 -38.26
CA THR A 424 4.26 27.01 -36.83
C THR A 424 3.16 26.22 -36.12
N ILE A 425 1.89 26.52 -36.40
CA ILE A 425 0.73 25.80 -35.87
C ILE A 425 0.69 24.38 -36.45
N GLY A 426 0.99 24.20 -37.74
CA GLY A 426 1.09 22.89 -38.39
C GLY A 426 2.19 22.02 -37.77
N PHE A 427 3.37 22.60 -37.51
CA PHE A 427 4.46 21.93 -36.79
C PHE A 427 4.04 21.56 -35.35
N TYR A 428 3.38 22.47 -34.65
CA TYR A 428 2.88 22.26 -33.29
C TYR A 428 1.80 21.16 -33.22
N LEU A 429 0.86 21.15 -34.17
CA LEU A 429 -0.20 20.13 -34.27
C LEU A 429 0.37 18.77 -34.68
N ASN A 430 1.33 18.72 -35.60
CA ASN A 430 2.01 17.47 -35.98
C ASN A 430 2.76 16.85 -34.78
N ASN A 431 3.45 17.67 -33.98
CA ASN A 431 4.07 17.23 -32.72
C ASN A 431 3.02 16.75 -31.69
N ARG A 432 1.85 17.39 -31.62
CA ARG A 432 0.77 16.97 -30.71
C ARG A 432 0.09 15.67 -31.13
N ILE A 433 -0.01 15.38 -32.43
CA ILE A 433 -0.62 14.16 -32.94
C ILE A 433 0.29 12.94 -32.72
N GLN A 434 1.62 13.11 -32.73
CA GLN A 434 2.55 12.03 -32.37
C GLN A 434 2.49 11.63 -30.88
N MET A 435 2.03 12.52 -30.00
CA MET A 435 1.97 12.31 -28.54
C MET A 435 0.85 11.36 -28.07
N LYS A 436 0.06 10.77 -28.97
CA LYS A 436 -1.05 9.84 -28.64
C LYS A 436 -0.67 8.35 -28.68
N LYS A 437 0.59 7.99 -28.95
CA LYS A 437 1.09 6.63 -28.69
C LYS A 437 1.65 6.57 -27.27
N ALA A 438 1.18 5.62 -26.46
CA ALA A 438 1.79 5.33 -25.17
C ALA A 438 3.29 5.05 -25.40
N GLU A 439 4.18 5.88 -24.84
CA GLU A 439 5.62 5.72 -25.04
C GLU A 439 6.11 4.51 -24.25
N ILE A 440 6.76 3.60 -24.98
CA ILE A 440 7.39 2.39 -24.42
C ILE A 440 8.74 2.80 -23.85
N GLY A 441 8.96 2.57 -22.55
CA GLY A 441 10.26 2.77 -21.92
C GLY A 441 11.29 1.79 -22.48
N LYS A 442 12.53 2.25 -22.70
CA LYS A 442 13.62 1.42 -23.23
C LYS A 442 14.76 1.38 -22.24
N THR A 443 15.17 0.18 -21.86
CA THR A 443 16.23 -0.08 -20.87
C THR A 443 17.27 -1.05 -21.43
N VAL A 444 18.40 -1.13 -20.74
CA VAL A 444 19.50 -2.05 -21.04
C VAL A 444 20.01 -2.67 -19.74
N ASP A 445 20.34 -3.96 -19.79
CA ASP A 445 20.85 -4.72 -18.63
C ASP A 445 22.17 -5.42 -18.99
N ALA A 446 23.14 -5.37 -18.09
CA ALA A 446 24.47 -5.96 -18.26
C ALA A 446 24.61 -7.22 -17.40
N VAL A 447 24.88 -8.35 -18.04
CA VAL A 447 25.37 -9.55 -17.34
C VAL A 447 26.90 -9.52 -17.37
N ILE A 448 27.51 -9.25 -16.21
CA ILE A 448 28.96 -9.10 -16.05
C ILE A 448 29.49 -10.24 -15.17
N GLU A 449 30.47 -10.98 -15.68
CA GLU A 449 31.18 -12.02 -14.92
C GLU A 449 32.63 -11.59 -14.63
N ASP A 450 33.14 -11.96 -13.46
CA ASP A 450 34.58 -11.95 -13.20
C ASP A 450 35.28 -13.19 -13.79
N LYS A 451 36.60 -13.28 -13.62
CA LYS A 451 37.39 -14.43 -14.11
C LYS A 451 37.06 -15.75 -13.40
N ALA A 452 36.42 -15.70 -12.23
CA ALA A 452 36.01 -16.86 -11.45
C ALA A 452 34.55 -17.28 -11.73
N GLY A 453 33.84 -16.58 -12.63
CA GLY A 453 32.44 -16.84 -12.97
C GLY A 453 31.44 -16.29 -11.95
N ASN A 454 31.87 -15.40 -11.04
CA ASN A 454 30.98 -14.68 -10.15
C ASN A 454 30.30 -13.54 -10.92
N VAL A 455 29.05 -13.24 -10.57
CA VAL A 455 28.23 -12.24 -11.27
C VAL A 455 28.15 -10.96 -10.46
N ILE A 456 28.35 -9.82 -11.13
CA ILE A 456 28.18 -8.50 -10.50
C ILE A 456 26.71 -8.14 -10.49
N LEU A 457 26.17 -7.88 -9.31
CA LEU A 457 24.80 -7.40 -9.11
C LEU A 457 24.82 -6.11 -8.29
N ILE A 458 23.78 -5.31 -8.48
CA ILE A 458 23.48 -4.15 -7.64
C ILE A 458 22.34 -4.48 -6.70
N LYS A 459 22.42 -4.04 -5.45
CA LYS A 459 21.31 -4.08 -4.51
C LYS A 459 20.47 -2.81 -4.70
N ARG A 460 19.22 -2.99 -5.11
CA ARG A 460 18.31 -1.88 -5.38
C ARG A 460 17.98 -1.14 -4.09
N LYS A 461 18.20 0.18 -4.08
CA LYS A 461 17.83 1.05 -2.96
C LYS A 461 16.35 1.42 -2.96
N TYR A 462 15.77 1.62 -4.13
CA TYR A 462 14.41 2.13 -4.28
C TYR A 462 13.48 1.02 -4.81
N PRO A 463 12.17 1.07 -4.49
CA PRO A 463 11.20 0.19 -5.11
C PRO A 463 11.16 0.36 -6.65
N PRO A 464 10.43 -0.46 -7.40
CA PRO A 464 10.00 -1.81 -7.01
C PRO A 464 11.23 -2.68 -6.67
N PHE A 465 11.02 -3.78 -5.97
CA PHE A 465 12.10 -4.70 -5.57
C PHE A 465 13.20 -4.02 -4.72
N GLN A 466 12.82 -3.13 -3.81
CA GLN A 466 13.78 -2.54 -2.87
C GLN A 466 14.44 -3.64 -2.03
N GLY A 467 15.76 -3.61 -1.93
CA GLY A 467 16.55 -4.62 -1.24
C GLY A 467 16.86 -5.87 -2.07
N TYR A 468 16.22 -6.05 -3.23
CA TYR A 468 16.50 -7.15 -4.15
C TYR A 468 17.76 -6.84 -4.97
N TYR A 469 18.36 -7.88 -5.52
CA TYR A 469 19.47 -7.73 -6.44
C TYR A 469 18.98 -7.54 -7.88
N ALA A 470 19.72 -6.75 -8.65
CA ALA A 470 19.45 -6.48 -10.05
C ALA A 470 20.76 -6.53 -10.87
N LEU A 471 20.62 -6.76 -12.17
CA LEU A 471 21.70 -6.55 -13.12
C LEU A 471 21.99 -5.05 -13.18
N PRO A 472 23.26 -4.63 -13.32
CA PRO A 472 23.59 -3.25 -13.63
C PRO A 472 22.92 -2.85 -14.95
N GLY A 473 22.25 -1.71 -14.96
CA GLY A 473 21.40 -1.35 -16.08
C GLY A 473 20.44 -0.20 -15.79
N GLY A 474 19.93 0.40 -16.86
CA GLY A 474 19.09 1.58 -16.76
C GLY A 474 18.47 1.99 -18.09
N PHE A 475 17.93 3.21 -18.11
CA PHE A 475 17.17 3.70 -19.26
C PHE A 475 18.10 4.22 -20.36
N ILE A 476 17.65 4.06 -21.61
CA ILE A 476 18.33 4.67 -22.75
C ILE A 476 17.91 6.14 -22.83
N GLU A 477 18.89 7.05 -22.77
CA GLU A 477 18.64 8.49 -22.88
C GLU A 477 18.29 8.92 -24.31
N LYS A 478 17.69 10.11 -24.45
CA LYS A 478 17.27 10.62 -25.76
C LYS A 478 18.49 10.90 -26.65
N GLY A 479 18.52 10.25 -27.82
CA GLY A 479 19.63 10.36 -28.77
C GLY A 479 20.81 9.42 -28.48
N GLU A 480 20.69 8.59 -27.45
CA GLU A 480 21.66 7.57 -27.08
C GLU A 480 21.32 6.21 -27.72
N GLY A 481 22.33 5.46 -28.15
CA GLY A 481 22.17 4.07 -28.60
C GLY A 481 22.28 3.10 -27.42
N ALA A 482 21.61 1.94 -27.51
CA ALA A 482 21.55 0.95 -26.42
C ALA A 482 22.93 0.53 -25.88
N MET A 483 23.92 0.33 -26.75
CA MET A 483 25.28 -0.02 -26.33
C MET A 483 25.95 1.11 -25.55
N LYS A 484 25.72 2.37 -25.93
CA LYS A 484 26.28 3.52 -25.25
C LYS A 484 25.63 3.71 -23.87
N ALA A 485 24.31 3.57 -23.81
CA ALA A 485 23.55 3.58 -22.55
C ALA A 485 24.06 2.50 -21.60
N LEU A 486 24.28 1.27 -22.10
CA LEU A 486 24.77 0.17 -21.27
C LEU A 486 26.14 0.49 -20.65
N LEU A 487 27.07 1.02 -21.45
CA LEU A 487 28.40 1.40 -20.95
C LEU A 487 28.32 2.52 -19.91
N ARG A 488 27.46 3.52 -20.14
CA ARG A 488 27.21 4.62 -19.20
C ARG A 488 26.64 4.10 -17.88
N GLU A 489 25.54 3.34 -17.92
CA GLU A 489 24.86 2.81 -16.74
C GLU A 489 25.78 1.90 -15.92
N VAL A 490 26.53 0.99 -16.58
CA VAL A 490 27.49 0.13 -15.88
C VAL A 490 28.57 0.97 -15.18
N LYS A 491 29.08 2.01 -15.86
CA LYS A 491 30.09 2.90 -15.28
C LYS A 491 29.53 3.69 -14.10
N GLU A 492 28.32 4.23 -14.23
CA GLU A 492 27.65 4.99 -13.18
C GLU A 492 27.32 4.14 -11.95
N GLU A 493 26.89 2.89 -12.14
CA GLU A 493 26.45 2.06 -11.01
C GLU A 493 27.58 1.31 -10.34
N THR A 494 28.60 0.88 -11.11
CA THR A 494 29.65 -0.03 -10.64
C THR A 494 31.06 0.55 -10.67
N ASN A 495 31.25 1.72 -11.30
CA ASN A 495 32.54 2.34 -11.59
C ASN A 495 33.46 1.50 -12.52
N LEU A 496 32.96 0.39 -13.07
CA LEU A 496 33.72 -0.48 -13.96
C LEU A 496 33.59 -0.06 -15.41
N ASP A 497 34.69 -0.19 -16.14
CA ASP A 497 34.67 -0.19 -17.59
C ASP A 497 34.44 -1.61 -18.10
N VAL A 498 33.54 -1.79 -19.06
CA VAL A 498 33.20 -3.12 -19.60
C VAL A 498 33.24 -3.13 -21.12
N LYS A 499 33.50 -4.31 -21.67
CA LYS A 499 33.38 -4.61 -23.10
C LYS A 499 32.16 -5.46 -23.34
N ILE A 500 31.29 -5.02 -24.25
CA ILE A 500 30.14 -5.81 -24.71
C ILE A 500 30.64 -6.98 -25.55
N LEU A 501 30.27 -8.20 -25.18
CA LEU A 501 30.61 -9.42 -25.90
C LEU A 501 29.56 -9.73 -26.97
N HIS A 502 28.30 -9.85 -26.55
CA HIS A 502 27.16 -10.08 -27.43
C HIS A 502 25.84 -9.71 -26.74
N LYS A 503 24.77 -9.57 -27.53
CA LYS A 503 23.40 -9.40 -27.03
C LYS A 503 22.87 -10.75 -26.55
N ILE A 504 22.28 -10.79 -25.36
CA ILE A 504 21.61 -11.97 -24.81
C ILE A 504 20.19 -12.04 -25.39
N GLY A 505 19.41 -10.97 -25.21
CA GLY A 505 17.99 -11.00 -25.56
C GLY A 505 17.34 -9.62 -25.60
N PHE A 506 16.07 -9.62 -26.01
CA PHE A 506 15.17 -8.47 -25.92
C PHE A 506 13.92 -8.90 -25.16
N TYR A 507 13.62 -8.19 -24.08
CA TYR A 507 12.62 -8.55 -23.09
C TYR A 507 11.51 -7.51 -23.11
N ASN A 508 10.31 -7.92 -23.51
CA ASN A 508 9.16 -7.04 -23.75
C ASN A 508 7.83 -7.67 -23.28
N GLU A 509 7.88 -8.63 -22.35
CA GLU A 509 6.68 -9.24 -21.79
C GLU A 509 5.88 -8.21 -20.98
N GLU A 510 4.56 -8.23 -21.13
CA GLU A 510 3.66 -7.37 -20.36
C GLU A 510 3.79 -7.67 -18.86
N GLY A 511 3.90 -6.62 -18.04
CA GLY A 511 4.08 -6.78 -16.59
C GLY A 511 5.50 -7.16 -16.14
N ARG A 512 6.49 -7.30 -17.05
CA ARG A 512 7.90 -7.52 -16.67
C ARG A 512 8.45 -6.46 -15.73
N ASP A 513 7.91 -5.25 -15.85
CA ASP A 513 8.24 -4.11 -15.03
C ASP A 513 6.97 -3.46 -14.48
N PRO A 514 6.78 -3.42 -13.15
CA PRO A 514 5.58 -2.82 -12.54
C PRO A 514 5.52 -1.30 -12.72
N ARG A 515 6.57 -0.64 -13.25
CA ARG A 515 6.57 0.78 -13.57
C ARG A 515 5.81 1.11 -14.86
N GLY A 516 5.52 0.12 -15.71
CA GLY A 516 4.76 0.28 -16.95
C GLY A 516 5.32 -0.53 -18.12
N ASN A 517 4.94 -0.17 -19.35
CA ASN A 517 5.40 -0.88 -20.55
C ASN A 517 6.88 -0.55 -20.87
N ILE A 518 7.79 -1.36 -20.34
CA ILE A 518 9.25 -1.18 -20.44
C ILE A 518 9.87 -2.37 -21.14
N HIS A 519 10.57 -2.11 -22.24
CA HIS A 519 11.36 -3.11 -22.95
C HIS A 519 12.83 -3.01 -22.54
N SER A 520 13.48 -4.14 -22.26
CA SER A 520 14.92 -4.19 -21.98
C SER A 520 15.69 -4.93 -23.06
N THR A 521 16.90 -4.49 -23.36
CA THR A 521 17.88 -5.26 -24.14
C THR A 521 19.04 -5.67 -23.26
N ALA A 522 19.21 -6.97 -23.01
CA ALA A 522 20.30 -7.46 -22.16
C ALA A 522 21.54 -7.83 -22.98
N TYR A 523 22.71 -7.56 -22.41
CA TYR A 523 24.01 -7.81 -23.04
C TYR A 523 24.94 -8.56 -22.09
N LYS A 524 25.73 -9.49 -22.66
CA LYS A 524 26.83 -10.13 -21.96
C LYS A 524 28.07 -9.23 -22.04
N CYS A 525 28.73 -8.99 -20.92
CA CYS A 525 29.87 -8.09 -20.83
C CYS A 525 31.06 -8.74 -20.09
N SER A 526 32.27 -8.33 -20.45
CA SER A 526 33.51 -8.64 -19.73
C SER A 526 34.14 -7.37 -19.16
N ILE A 527 34.69 -7.44 -17.96
CA ILE A 527 35.39 -6.32 -17.31
C ILE A 527 36.64 -5.93 -18.10
N ILE A 528 36.83 -4.63 -18.32
CA ILE A 528 38.07 -4.05 -18.81
C ILE A 528 38.83 -3.52 -17.59
N GLY A 529 39.96 -4.15 -17.26
CA GLY A 529 40.78 -3.74 -16.11
C GLY A 529 40.60 -4.64 -14.89
N ASP A 530 40.73 -4.04 -13.70
CA ASP A 530 40.72 -4.75 -12.41
C ASP A 530 39.39 -4.54 -11.66
N ILE A 531 38.81 -5.63 -11.17
CA ILE A 531 37.61 -5.65 -10.33
C ILE A 531 37.80 -4.83 -9.05
N THR A 532 39.04 -4.58 -8.60
CA THR A 532 39.32 -3.71 -7.45
C THR A 532 38.83 -2.27 -7.63
N GLN A 533 38.53 -1.84 -8.87
CA GLN A 533 37.92 -0.55 -9.16
C GLN A 533 36.41 -0.50 -8.87
N MET A 534 35.79 -1.66 -8.63
CA MET A 534 34.38 -1.79 -8.33
C MET A 534 34.05 -1.00 -7.07
N LYS A 535 33.27 0.05 -7.26
CA LYS A 535 32.72 0.87 -6.20
C LYS A 535 31.33 1.30 -6.63
N SER A 536 30.42 1.37 -5.69
CA SER A 536 29.15 2.04 -5.93
C SER A 536 29.40 3.48 -6.38
N GLY A 537 28.81 3.89 -7.50
CA GLY A 537 28.98 5.26 -7.99
C GLY A 537 28.15 6.32 -7.24
N ASP A 538 27.24 5.89 -6.38
CA ASP A 538 26.45 6.74 -5.49
C ASP A 538 26.44 6.11 -4.09
N ASP A 539 26.41 6.91 -3.02
CA ASP A 539 26.39 6.49 -1.60
C ASP A 539 25.15 5.64 -1.23
N SER A 540 24.30 5.39 -2.23
CA SER A 540 22.94 4.93 -2.12
C SER A 540 22.74 3.49 -2.64
N LYS A 541 23.51 3.01 -3.63
CA LYS A 541 23.42 1.63 -4.16
C LYS A 541 24.58 0.79 -3.65
N LYS A 542 24.38 -0.51 -3.38
CA LYS A 542 25.49 -1.42 -3.01
C LYS A 542 25.78 -2.36 -4.17
N VAL A 543 27.01 -2.33 -4.69
CA VAL A 543 27.47 -3.27 -5.72
C VAL A 543 28.12 -4.47 -5.05
N GLU A 544 27.71 -5.68 -5.42
CA GLU A 544 28.24 -6.92 -4.84
C GLU A 544 28.61 -7.92 -5.91
N LEU A 545 29.69 -8.65 -5.65
CA LEU A 545 30.13 -9.78 -6.46
C LEU A 545 29.51 -11.06 -5.88
N ILE A 546 28.60 -11.66 -6.62
CA ILE A 546 27.79 -12.79 -6.16
C ILE A 546 28.31 -14.09 -6.78
N PRO A 547 28.70 -15.09 -5.97
CA PRO A 547 29.09 -16.41 -6.48
C PRO A 547 27.97 -17.09 -7.28
N LYS A 548 28.33 -17.70 -8.41
CA LYS A 548 27.36 -18.35 -9.32
C LYS A 548 26.44 -19.35 -8.60
N ASN A 549 26.99 -20.15 -7.69
CA ASN A 549 26.25 -21.13 -6.91
C ASN A 549 25.26 -20.52 -5.89
N LYS A 550 25.36 -19.23 -5.58
CA LYS A 550 24.43 -18.51 -4.69
C LYS A 550 23.30 -17.82 -5.44
N LEU A 551 23.40 -17.63 -6.76
CA LEU A 551 22.41 -16.88 -7.55
C LEU A 551 20.99 -17.46 -7.40
N GLN A 552 20.86 -18.79 -7.32
CA GLN A 552 19.56 -19.45 -7.19
C GLN A 552 18.82 -19.14 -5.87
N PHE A 553 19.53 -18.66 -4.85
CA PHE A 553 18.98 -18.36 -3.52
C PHE A 553 18.77 -16.87 -3.28
N ILE A 554 18.97 -16.04 -4.31
CA ILE A 554 18.92 -14.59 -4.19
C ILE A 554 17.65 -14.08 -4.84
N GLU A 555 17.00 -13.15 -4.14
CA GLU A 555 15.85 -12.42 -4.64
C GLU A 555 16.29 -11.42 -5.72
N LEU A 556 15.94 -11.74 -6.98
CA LEU A 556 16.24 -10.94 -8.16
C LEU A 556 15.04 -10.07 -8.55
N ALA A 557 15.31 -8.82 -8.91
CA ALA A 557 14.30 -7.87 -9.34
C ALA A 557 13.82 -8.17 -10.77
N PHE A 558 12.56 -7.82 -11.05
CA PHE A 558 11.95 -7.93 -12.39
C PHE A 558 12.05 -9.35 -12.96
N ASP A 559 12.31 -9.46 -14.26
CA ASP A 559 12.60 -10.69 -14.99
C ASP A 559 14.10 -11.01 -15.05
N HIS A 560 14.94 -10.44 -14.17
CA HIS A 560 16.40 -10.65 -14.25
C HIS A 560 16.82 -12.10 -14.02
N LYS A 561 15.99 -12.89 -13.33
CA LYS A 561 16.17 -14.34 -13.24
C LYS A 561 16.17 -14.99 -14.64
N LYS A 562 15.19 -14.64 -15.48
CA LYS A 562 15.08 -15.10 -16.87
C LYS A 562 16.27 -14.65 -17.71
N ILE A 563 16.73 -13.41 -17.54
CA ILE A 563 17.93 -12.90 -18.23
C ILE A 563 19.17 -13.73 -17.87
N LEU A 564 19.31 -14.13 -16.61
CA LEU A 564 20.42 -14.96 -16.14
C LEU A 564 20.31 -16.42 -16.62
N GLU A 565 19.10 -16.98 -16.70
CA GLU A 565 18.81 -18.28 -17.32
C GLU A 565 19.21 -18.28 -18.80
N ASP A 566 18.76 -17.28 -19.57
CA ASP A 566 19.13 -17.10 -20.98
C ASP A 566 20.65 -16.88 -21.18
N ALA A 567 21.32 -16.35 -20.17
CA ALA A 567 22.78 -16.19 -20.15
C ALA A 567 23.55 -17.45 -19.70
N ASN A 568 22.87 -18.58 -19.48
CA ASN A 568 23.41 -19.86 -18.97
C ASN A 568 24.10 -19.74 -17.59
N LEU A 569 23.54 -18.89 -16.72
CA LEU A 569 24.04 -18.67 -15.36
C LEU A 569 23.16 -19.28 -14.27
N LEU A 570 21.89 -19.54 -14.58
CA LEU A 570 20.91 -20.24 -13.75
C LEU A 570 20.33 -21.42 -14.52
N ASN A 571 19.98 -22.49 -13.80
CA ASN A 571 19.38 -23.71 -14.34
C ASN A 571 17.88 -23.75 -14.08
#